data_AF-A0A0F8WVB5-F1
#
_entry.id   AF-A0A0F8WVB5-F1
#
_cell.length_a   1.000
_cell.length_b   1.000
_cell.length_c   1.000
_cell.angle_alpha   90.00
_cell.angle_beta   90.00
_cell.angle_gamma   90.00
#
_symmetry.space_group_name_H-M   'P 1'
#
loop_
_entity.id
_entity.type
_entity.pdbx_description
1 polymer ?
#
loop_
_entity_poly.entity_id
_entity_poly.type
_entity_poly.pdbx_seq_one_letter_code
_entity_poly.pdbx_strand_id
1 'polypeptide(L)'
;DGHLLIIPKRHISDYFALTEKEKQDAESLIKILRKRISEKDPSVTGFNVGANSGESAGQTIFHTHIHLIPRRDGDTPNPRGGVRGVIPGKMDYCSETKKMHKLKTWAGRSEFKYTGSIKDGTEIYYGKKYKYKVKVSSANYSALIKKFSGSTVNIGTSRDVTPSGSVGEWLQKNVTKTAIASYVGPILISDGYAEKIGRSSQIRIHSL
;
A
#
# COMPACT_ATOMS: atom_id res chain seq x y z
N ASP A 1 -5.07 -13.55 17.40
CA ASP A 1 -5.17 -14.72 18.29
C ASP A 1 -6.54 -15.36 18.31
N GLY A 2 -6.57 -16.69 18.43
CA GLY A 2 -7.80 -17.50 18.46
C GLY A 2 -8.23 -18.09 17.11
N HIS A 3 -7.38 -18.06 16.09
CA HIS A 3 -7.65 -18.69 14.79
C HIS A 3 -7.64 -20.22 14.93
N LEU A 4 -8.76 -20.85 14.58
CA LEU A 4 -8.95 -22.29 14.59
C LEU A 4 -9.16 -22.83 13.17
N LEU A 5 -8.81 -24.11 12.98
CA LEU A 5 -9.11 -24.88 11.78
C LEU A 5 -10.07 -26.02 12.15
N ILE A 6 -11.17 -26.12 11.43
CA ILE A 6 -12.08 -27.27 11.47
C ILE A 6 -11.66 -28.20 10.33
N ILE A 7 -11.25 -29.42 10.69
CA ILE A 7 -10.61 -30.37 9.77
C ILE A 7 -11.32 -31.72 9.87
N PRO A 8 -11.81 -32.30 8.76
CA PRO A 8 -12.36 -33.65 8.77
C PRO A 8 -11.26 -34.67 9.08
N LYS A 9 -11.61 -35.76 9.78
CA LYS A 9 -10.63 -36.85 10.00
C LYS A 9 -10.24 -37.55 8.69
N ARG A 10 -11.20 -37.67 7.77
CA ARG A 10 -11.00 -38.27 6.45
C ARG A 10 -10.21 -37.31 5.57
N HIS A 11 -9.14 -37.81 4.93
CA HIS A 11 -8.35 -37.00 4.00
C HIS A 11 -9.13 -36.73 2.72
N ILE A 12 -9.40 -35.45 2.45
CA ILE A 12 -10.05 -34.95 1.24
C ILE A 12 -9.40 -33.64 0.79
N SER A 13 -9.37 -33.41 -0.51
CA SER A 13 -8.63 -32.32 -1.12
C SER A 13 -9.17 -30.94 -0.74
N ASP A 14 -10.49 -30.77 -0.79
CA ASP A 14 -11.13 -29.46 -0.67
C ASP A 14 -12.56 -29.54 -0.10
N TYR A 15 -13.17 -28.37 0.12
CA TYR A 15 -14.48 -28.24 0.75
C TYR A 15 -15.59 -28.95 -0.02
N PHE A 16 -15.48 -29.04 -1.36
CA PHE A 16 -16.50 -29.65 -2.19
C PHE A 16 -16.49 -31.18 -2.11
N ALA A 17 -15.41 -31.78 -1.61
CA ALA A 17 -15.30 -33.23 -1.37
C ALA A 17 -15.88 -33.70 -0.01
N LEU A 18 -16.40 -32.78 0.81
CA LEU A 18 -17.11 -33.11 2.05
C LEU A 18 -18.44 -33.80 1.74
N THR A 19 -18.73 -34.88 2.46
CA THR A 19 -20.08 -35.46 2.52
C THR A 19 -21.04 -34.51 3.23
N GLU A 20 -22.33 -34.70 3.02
CA GLU A 20 -23.36 -33.88 3.68
C GLU A 20 -23.27 -33.99 5.21
N LYS A 21 -22.99 -35.18 5.73
CA LYS A 21 -22.78 -35.39 7.17
C LYS A 21 -21.58 -34.60 7.69
N GLU A 22 -20.45 -34.62 6.99
CA GLU A 22 -19.25 -33.88 7.39
C GLU A 22 -19.47 -32.36 7.34
N LYS A 23 -20.27 -31.85 6.38
CA LYS A 23 -20.66 -30.43 6.33
C LYS A 23 -21.50 -30.04 7.55
N GLN A 24 -22.48 -30.86 7.92
CA GLN A 24 -23.33 -30.63 9.10
C GLN A 24 -22.54 -30.69 10.40
N ASP A 25 -21.58 -31.61 10.51
CA ASP A 25 -20.69 -31.72 11.67
C ASP A 25 -19.76 -30.51 11.78
N ALA A 26 -19.20 -30.06 10.66
CA ALA A 26 -18.37 -28.86 10.62
C ALA A 26 -19.16 -27.61 11.05
N GLU A 27 -20.36 -27.41 10.50
CA GLU A 27 -21.25 -26.29 10.86
C GLU A 27 -21.62 -26.31 12.35
N SER A 28 -21.94 -27.49 12.88
CA SER A 28 -22.24 -27.66 14.31
C SER A 28 -21.03 -27.28 15.18
N LEU A 29 -19.83 -27.71 14.79
CA LEU A 29 -18.60 -27.40 15.51
C LEU A 29 -18.27 -25.90 15.45
N ILE A 30 -18.46 -25.25 14.30
CA ILE A 30 -18.28 -23.80 14.13
C ILE A 30 -19.16 -23.04 15.12
N LYS A 31 -20.45 -23.40 15.25
CA LYS A 31 -21.37 -22.75 16.20
C LYS A 31 -20.91 -22.92 17.65
N ILE A 32 -20.50 -24.12 18.04
CA ILE A 32 -20.01 -24.43 19.39
C ILE A 32 -18.76 -23.60 19.69
N LEU A 33 -17.79 -23.59 18.78
CA LEU A 33 -16.53 -22.88 18.97
C LEU A 33 -16.73 -21.37 18.99
N ARG A 34 -17.56 -20.82 18.10
CA ARG A 34 -17.93 -19.39 18.10
C ARG A 34 -18.49 -18.98 19.46
N LYS A 35 -19.46 -19.72 20.00
CA LYS A 35 -20.04 -19.45 21.32
C LYS A 35 -18.98 -19.46 22.42
N ARG A 36 -18.17 -20.51 22.49
CA ARG A 36 -17.10 -20.64 23.50
C ARG A 36 -16.07 -19.52 23.42
N ILE A 37 -15.69 -19.10 22.21
CA ILE A 37 -14.75 -18.00 22.02
C ILE A 37 -15.36 -16.68 22.50
N SER A 38 -16.60 -16.37 22.11
CA SER A 38 -17.28 -15.15 22.56
C SER A 38 -17.50 -15.09 24.07
N GLU A 39 -17.77 -16.22 24.72
CA GLU A 39 -17.91 -16.31 26.18
C GLU A 39 -16.58 -16.07 26.91
N LYS A 40 -15.46 -16.53 26.32
CA LYS A 40 -14.13 -16.43 26.91
C LYS A 40 -13.45 -15.08 26.66
N ASP A 41 -13.74 -14.46 25.52
CA ASP A 41 -13.13 -13.19 25.11
C ASP A 41 -14.22 -12.21 24.62
N PRO A 42 -14.73 -11.35 25.52
CA PRO A 42 -15.73 -10.35 25.18
C PRO A 42 -15.28 -9.30 24.17
N SER A 43 -13.98 -9.15 23.89
CA SER A 43 -13.47 -8.22 22.88
C SER A 43 -13.72 -8.69 21.45
N VAL A 44 -14.08 -9.96 21.26
CA VAL A 44 -14.41 -10.54 19.96
C VAL A 44 -15.81 -10.09 19.52
N THR A 45 -15.84 -9.13 18.60
CA THR A 45 -17.08 -8.53 18.05
C THR A 45 -17.55 -9.19 16.76
N GLY A 46 -16.71 -9.99 16.11
CA GLY A 46 -17.04 -10.64 14.83
C GLY A 46 -16.25 -11.91 14.57
N PHE A 47 -16.58 -12.58 13.46
CA PHE A 47 -15.87 -13.77 12.99
C PHE A 47 -15.74 -13.76 11.47
N ASN A 48 -14.60 -14.23 10.96
CA ASN A 48 -14.48 -14.67 9.59
C ASN A 48 -14.50 -16.20 9.55
N VAL A 49 -15.31 -16.74 8.63
CA VAL A 49 -15.41 -18.18 8.37
C VAL A 49 -15.18 -18.41 6.88
N GLY A 50 -14.35 -19.38 6.52
CA GLY A 50 -14.17 -19.74 5.11
C GLY A 50 -13.15 -20.85 4.87
N ALA A 51 -13.13 -21.35 3.65
CA ALA A 51 -12.20 -22.36 3.17
C ALA A 51 -11.75 -22.00 1.75
N ASN A 52 -10.51 -22.35 1.40
CA ASN A 52 -10.01 -22.24 0.04
C ASN A 52 -10.08 -23.62 -0.62
N SER A 53 -10.59 -23.70 -1.84
CA SER A 53 -10.69 -24.94 -2.63
C SER A 53 -9.95 -24.76 -3.95
N GLY A 54 -8.84 -25.47 -4.11
CA GLY A 54 -7.92 -25.37 -5.24
C GLY A 54 -6.84 -24.28 -5.09
N GLU A 55 -5.73 -24.48 -5.79
CA GLU A 55 -4.56 -23.58 -5.75
C GLU A 55 -4.92 -22.15 -6.17
N SER A 56 -5.73 -21.98 -7.23
CA SER A 56 -6.21 -20.68 -7.71
C SER A 56 -7.01 -19.91 -6.66
N ALA A 57 -7.69 -20.61 -5.74
CA ALA A 57 -8.38 -20.00 -4.61
C ALA A 57 -7.42 -19.64 -3.45
N GLY A 58 -6.14 -20.00 -3.55
CA GLY A 58 -5.12 -19.79 -2.52
C GLY A 58 -5.03 -20.94 -1.51
N GLN A 59 -5.48 -22.14 -1.87
CA GLN A 59 -5.25 -23.33 -1.06
C GLN A 59 -3.78 -23.75 -1.18
N THR A 60 -3.13 -23.98 -0.04
CA THR A 60 -1.72 -24.41 0.02
C THR A 60 -1.54 -25.78 0.69
N ILE A 61 -2.52 -26.19 1.50
CA ILE A 61 -2.59 -27.52 2.10
C ILE A 61 -3.83 -28.21 1.51
N PHE A 62 -3.61 -29.27 0.73
CA PHE A 62 -4.64 -30.05 0.05
C PHE A 62 -5.26 -31.11 0.97
N HIS A 63 -5.58 -30.67 2.18
CA HIS A 63 -6.44 -31.35 3.11
C HIS A 63 -7.44 -30.32 3.62
N THR A 64 -8.73 -30.52 3.36
CA THR A 64 -9.79 -29.55 3.64
C THR A 64 -9.71 -29.02 5.06
N HIS A 65 -9.72 -27.69 5.18
CA HIS A 65 -9.79 -27.03 6.47
C HIS A 65 -10.65 -25.77 6.35
N ILE A 66 -11.57 -25.62 7.29
CA ILE A 66 -12.41 -24.43 7.39
C ILE A 66 -11.81 -23.55 8.48
N HIS A 67 -11.45 -22.33 8.11
CA HIS A 67 -10.97 -21.33 9.03
C HIS A 67 -12.13 -20.77 9.85
N LEU A 68 -11.94 -20.69 11.17
CA LEU A 68 -12.76 -19.90 12.07
C LEU A 68 -11.86 -18.90 12.78
N ILE A 69 -12.00 -17.62 12.43
CA ILE A 69 -11.13 -16.57 12.92
C ILE A 69 -11.96 -15.55 13.71
N PRO A 70 -11.75 -15.39 15.02
CA PRO A 70 -12.35 -14.32 15.80
C PRO A 70 -11.75 -12.96 15.42
N ARG A 71 -12.61 -11.94 15.37
CA ARG A 71 -12.28 -10.56 14.99
C ARG A 71 -12.61 -9.59 16.10
N ARG A 72 -11.77 -8.57 16.25
CA ARG A 72 -11.91 -7.47 17.22
C ARG A 72 -11.90 -6.14 16.48
N ASP A 73 -12.51 -5.13 17.05
CA ASP A 73 -12.48 -3.81 16.45
C ASP A 73 -11.03 -3.28 16.41
N GLY A 74 -10.58 -2.86 15.22
CA GLY A 74 -9.23 -2.36 14.99
C GLY A 74 -8.13 -3.42 14.82
N ASP A 75 -8.44 -4.72 14.82
CA ASP A 75 -7.44 -5.79 14.68
C ASP A 75 -6.82 -5.92 13.27
N THR A 76 -7.43 -5.29 12.27
CA THR A 76 -6.94 -5.19 10.90
C THR A 76 -7.22 -3.79 10.36
N PRO A 77 -6.27 -3.19 9.61
CA PRO A 77 -6.45 -1.84 9.05
C PRO A 77 -7.58 -1.76 8.02
N ASN A 78 -7.92 -2.86 7.32
CA ASN A 78 -9.02 -2.87 6.36
C ASN A 78 -9.84 -4.18 6.44
N PRO A 79 -10.93 -4.20 7.24
CA PRO A 79 -11.71 -5.41 7.52
C PRO A 79 -12.54 -5.91 6.34
N ARG A 80 -12.70 -5.12 5.26
CA ARG A 80 -13.47 -5.50 4.07
C ARG A 80 -12.76 -6.55 3.18
N GLY A 81 -11.50 -6.88 3.45
CA GLY A 81 -10.71 -7.88 2.70
C GLY A 81 -11.11 -9.35 2.91
N GLY A 82 -12.11 -9.64 3.75
CA GLY A 82 -12.58 -11.01 4.02
C GLY A 82 -11.55 -11.91 4.72
N VAL A 83 -11.68 -13.23 4.55
CA VAL A 83 -10.79 -14.24 5.19
C VAL A 83 -9.31 -14.05 4.79
N ARG A 84 -9.01 -13.56 3.57
CA ARG A 84 -7.64 -13.24 3.15
C ARG A 84 -7.02 -12.08 3.93
N GLY A 85 -7.83 -11.18 4.48
CA GLY A 85 -7.36 -10.05 5.29
C GLY A 85 -7.02 -10.35 6.74
N VAL A 86 -7.11 -11.62 7.12
CA VAL A 86 -6.82 -12.08 8.48
C VAL A 86 -5.34 -12.41 8.70
N ILE A 87 -4.59 -12.79 7.65
CA ILE A 87 -3.18 -13.12 7.77
C ILE A 87 -2.36 -11.96 7.20
N PRO A 88 -1.74 -11.12 8.05
CA PRO A 88 -0.86 -10.05 7.59
C PRO A 88 0.24 -10.63 6.68
N GLY A 89 0.39 -10.09 5.46
CA GLY A 89 1.41 -10.50 4.49
C GLY A 89 0.98 -11.54 3.43
N LYS A 90 -0.17 -12.21 3.58
CA LYS A 90 -0.76 -13.07 2.51
C LYS A 90 -1.87 -12.39 1.71
N MET A 91 -2.10 -11.11 1.99
CA MET A 91 -3.07 -10.30 1.29
C MET A 91 -2.37 -9.41 0.29
N ASP A 92 -2.40 -9.81 -0.99
CA ASP A 92 -2.33 -8.83 -2.07
C ASP A 92 -3.67 -8.11 -2.09
N TYR A 93 -3.75 -6.96 -1.41
CA TYR A 93 -4.73 -5.98 -1.88
C TYR A 93 -4.34 -5.67 -3.32
N CYS A 94 -5.21 -6.00 -4.27
CA CYS A 94 -5.28 -5.23 -5.50
C CYS A 94 -5.43 -3.79 -5.01
N SER A 95 -4.33 -3.03 -5.03
CA SER A 95 -4.24 -1.74 -4.39
C SER A 95 -5.49 -0.96 -4.75
N GLU A 96 -6.22 -0.42 -3.76
CA GLU A 96 -7.18 0.65 -4.02
C GLU A 96 -6.61 1.50 -5.13
N THR A 97 -7.33 1.63 -6.26
CA THR A 97 -6.84 2.31 -7.46
C THR A 97 -6.16 3.59 -7.01
N LYS A 98 -4.81 3.57 -6.96
CA LYS A 98 -4.08 4.59 -6.20
C LYS A 98 -4.54 5.93 -6.74
N LYS A 99 -5.11 6.76 -5.88
CA LYS A 99 -5.76 8.00 -6.29
C LYS A 99 -4.82 8.73 -7.25
N MET A 100 -5.30 8.98 -8.47
CA MET A 100 -4.48 9.60 -9.49
C MET A 100 -4.53 11.11 -9.27
N HIS A 101 -3.40 11.67 -8.88
CA HIS A 101 -3.21 13.11 -8.74
C HIS A 101 -2.74 13.71 -10.07
N LYS A 102 -3.07 14.99 -10.29
CA LYS A 102 -2.68 15.73 -11.49
C LYS A 102 -2.12 17.10 -11.08
N LEU A 103 -0.92 17.43 -11.54
CA LEU A 103 -0.26 18.70 -11.25
C LEU A 103 0.39 19.26 -12.51
N LYS A 104 0.67 20.57 -12.49
CA LYS A 104 1.53 21.20 -13.49
C LYS A 104 2.99 21.03 -13.09
N THR A 105 3.85 20.87 -14.09
CA THR A 105 5.31 20.92 -13.96
C THR A 105 5.78 22.22 -13.28
N TRP A 106 6.99 22.24 -12.72
CA TRP A 106 7.56 23.40 -12.03
C TRP A 106 7.44 24.73 -12.81
N ALA A 107 7.65 24.69 -14.12
CA ALA A 107 7.55 25.84 -15.02
C ALA A 107 6.12 26.13 -15.50
N GLY A 108 5.13 25.31 -15.14
CA GLY A 108 3.73 25.48 -15.52
C GLY A 108 3.38 25.10 -16.96
N ARG A 109 4.35 24.65 -17.77
CA ARG A 109 4.20 24.46 -19.23
C ARG A 109 3.43 23.20 -19.64
N SER A 110 3.43 22.20 -18.78
CA SER A 110 2.78 20.91 -19.05
C SER A 110 2.27 20.27 -17.77
N GLU A 111 1.30 19.39 -17.90
CA GLU A 111 0.74 18.60 -16.80
C GLU A 111 1.39 17.21 -16.73
N PHE A 112 1.39 16.64 -15.54
CA PHE A 112 1.79 15.27 -15.27
C PHE A 112 0.83 14.64 -14.27
N LYS A 113 0.87 13.31 -14.17
CA LYS A 113 0.07 12.54 -13.24
C LYS A 113 0.97 11.83 -12.25
N TYR A 114 0.50 11.57 -11.05
CA TYR A 114 1.21 10.69 -10.12
C TYR A 114 0.23 9.98 -9.19
N THR A 115 0.69 8.87 -8.60
CA THR A 115 0.00 8.18 -7.52
C THR A 115 0.88 8.14 -6.27
N GLY A 116 0.26 7.96 -5.10
CA GLY A 116 0.96 7.92 -3.81
C GLY A 116 1.16 9.30 -3.19
N SER A 117 2.05 9.39 -2.20
CA SER A 117 2.33 10.60 -1.42
C SER A 117 3.84 10.69 -1.12
N ILE A 118 4.31 11.81 -0.59
CA ILE A 118 5.67 11.91 -0.05
C ILE A 118 5.95 10.85 1.03
N LYS A 119 4.95 10.54 1.88
CA LYS A 119 5.07 9.56 2.98
C LYS A 119 5.16 8.12 2.50
N ASP A 120 4.45 7.77 1.44
CA ASP A 120 4.35 6.39 0.94
C ASP A 120 5.23 6.14 -0.30
N GLY A 121 5.82 7.21 -0.85
CA GLY A 121 6.47 7.21 -2.15
C GLY A 121 5.48 7.46 -3.29
N THR A 122 6.01 7.86 -4.44
CA THR A 122 5.19 8.19 -5.61
C THR A 122 5.60 7.41 -6.85
N GLU A 123 4.61 7.16 -7.72
CA GLU A 123 4.85 6.80 -9.12
C GLU A 123 4.37 7.95 -10.00
N ILE A 124 5.30 8.60 -10.70
CA ILE A 124 5.08 9.80 -11.51
C ILE A 124 5.02 9.39 -12.98
N TYR A 125 3.97 9.78 -13.68
CA TYR A 125 3.75 9.53 -15.11
C TYR A 125 3.80 10.84 -15.91
N TYR A 126 4.62 10.87 -16.96
CA TYR A 126 4.93 12.07 -17.72
C TYR A 126 5.17 11.79 -19.22
N GLY A 127 5.32 12.87 -19.99
CA GLY A 127 5.47 12.83 -21.45
C GLY A 127 4.13 12.71 -22.18
N LYS A 128 4.18 12.69 -23.52
CA LYS A 128 2.98 12.56 -24.36
C LYS A 128 2.22 11.28 -23.98
N LYS A 129 0.91 11.42 -23.73
CA LYS A 129 0.02 10.32 -23.29
C LYS A 129 0.51 9.57 -22.04
N TYR A 130 1.31 10.20 -21.18
CA TYR A 130 1.85 9.59 -19.95
C TYR A 130 2.69 8.32 -20.20
N LYS A 131 3.40 8.27 -21.34
CA LYS A 131 4.20 7.12 -21.78
C LYS A 131 5.31 6.73 -20.79
N TYR A 132 5.91 7.71 -20.13
CA TYR A 132 7.05 7.50 -19.24
C TYR A 132 6.60 7.50 -17.79
N LYS A 133 7.24 6.66 -16.97
CA LYS A 133 7.01 6.63 -15.53
C LYS A 133 8.30 6.51 -14.74
N VAL A 134 8.28 7.03 -13.51
CA VAL A 134 9.39 6.93 -12.55
C VAL A 134 8.83 6.74 -11.15
N LYS A 135 9.48 5.89 -10.35
CA LYS A 135 9.15 5.69 -8.93
C LYS A 135 10.14 6.47 -8.07
N VAL A 136 9.63 7.13 -7.04
CA VAL A 136 10.43 7.77 -5.98
C VAL A 136 9.95 7.19 -4.66
N SER A 137 10.81 6.49 -3.94
CA SER A 137 10.45 5.86 -2.66
C SER A 137 10.26 6.90 -1.56
N SER A 138 9.49 6.56 -0.52
CA SER A 138 9.39 7.36 0.71
C SER A 138 10.74 7.59 1.38
N ALA A 139 11.63 6.59 1.34
CA ALA A 139 13.00 6.72 1.84
C ALA A 139 13.80 7.80 1.07
N ASN A 140 13.66 7.86 -0.25
CA ASN A 140 14.31 8.89 -1.07
C ASN A 140 13.77 10.29 -0.74
N TYR A 141 12.46 10.42 -0.57
CA TYR A 141 11.87 11.69 -0.13
C TYR A 141 12.34 12.10 1.25
N SER A 142 12.37 11.17 2.21
CA SER A 142 12.85 11.42 3.57
C SER A 142 14.30 11.89 3.57
N ALA A 143 15.17 11.24 2.78
CA ALA A 143 16.57 11.65 2.64
C ALA A 143 16.72 13.03 1.98
N LEU A 144 15.91 13.32 0.96
CA LEU A 144 15.89 14.63 0.30
C LEU A 144 15.45 15.74 1.25
N ILE A 145 14.33 15.55 1.94
CA ILE A 145 13.79 16.54 2.87
C ILE A 145 14.78 16.76 4.02
N LYS A 146 15.36 15.69 4.58
CA LYS A 146 16.41 15.79 5.61
C LYS A 146 17.64 16.57 5.10
N LYS A 147 18.05 16.35 3.85
CA LYS A 147 19.21 17.02 3.26
C LYS A 147 19.02 18.53 3.09
N PHE A 148 17.82 18.97 2.74
CA PHE A 148 17.52 20.36 2.40
C PHE A 148 16.62 21.07 3.43
N SER A 149 16.34 20.41 4.56
CA SER A 149 15.46 20.89 5.63
C SER A 149 15.79 22.33 6.04
N GLY A 150 14.78 23.19 6.07
CA GLY A 150 14.91 24.61 6.44
C GLY A 150 15.67 25.49 5.45
N SER A 151 16.13 24.94 4.32
CA SER A 151 16.97 25.65 3.36
C SER A 151 16.19 26.08 2.11
N THR A 152 16.58 27.21 1.52
CA THR A 152 16.15 27.63 0.18
C THR A 152 17.21 27.24 -0.83
N VAL A 153 16.86 26.41 -1.80
CA VAL A 153 17.79 25.88 -2.81
C VAL A 153 17.19 25.97 -4.21
N ASN A 154 18.05 25.84 -5.23
CA ASN A 154 17.57 25.73 -6.61
C ASN A 154 16.85 24.39 -6.82
N ILE A 155 15.75 24.40 -7.58
CA ILE A 155 15.05 23.17 -7.95
C ILE A 155 15.85 22.33 -8.96
N GLY A 156 16.59 22.96 -9.88
CA GLY A 156 17.40 22.29 -10.90
C GLY A 156 16.60 21.41 -11.87
N THR A 157 15.66 21.99 -12.63
CA THR A 157 14.82 21.20 -13.58
C THR A 157 15.51 20.82 -14.89
N SER A 158 16.68 21.39 -15.19
CA SER A 158 17.39 21.16 -16.45
C SER A 158 18.00 19.75 -16.51
N ARG A 159 18.06 19.19 -17.71
CA ARG A 159 18.74 17.92 -18.01
C ARG A 159 20.22 18.08 -18.31
N ASP A 160 20.62 19.23 -18.86
CA ASP A 160 21.95 19.41 -19.45
C ASP A 160 22.91 20.10 -18.47
N VAL A 161 22.43 21.12 -17.77
CA VAL A 161 23.19 21.86 -16.75
C VAL A 161 22.34 21.95 -15.50
N THR A 162 22.51 20.99 -14.61
CA THR A 162 21.81 20.95 -13.32
C THR A 162 22.67 21.70 -12.29
N PRO A 163 22.17 22.80 -11.68
CA PRO A 163 22.98 23.59 -10.73
C PRO A 163 23.46 22.72 -9.57
N SER A 164 24.72 22.87 -9.17
CA SER A 164 25.26 22.13 -8.03
C SER A 164 24.58 22.56 -6.73
N GLY A 165 24.34 21.60 -5.83
CA GLY A 165 23.58 21.79 -4.60
C GLY A 165 22.06 21.90 -4.83
N SER A 166 21.56 21.67 -6.04
CA SER A 166 20.12 21.71 -6.33
C SER A 166 19.41 20.41 -5.96
N VAL A 167 18.10 20.51 -5.80
CA VAL A 167 17.22 19.33 -5.64
C VAL A 167 17.36 18.39 -6.85
N GLY A 168 17.45 18.93 -8.06
CA GLY A 168 17.60 18.15 -9.28
C GLY A 168 18.88 17.36 -9.36
N GLU A 169 20.02 17.95 -8.96
CA GLU A 169 21.30 17.24 -8.93
C GLU A 169 21.23 16.08 -7.92
N TRP A 170 20.66 16.35 -6.74
CA TRP A 170 20.48 15.31 -5.73
C TRP A 170 19.59 14.17 -6.22
N LEU A 171 18.46 14.48 -6.87
CA LEU A 171 17.56 13.47 -7.43
C LEU A 171 18.25 12.65 -8.53
N GLN A 172 19.08 13.29 -9.35
CA GLN A 172 19.84 12.60 -10.39
C GLN A 172 20.85 11.60 -9.82
N LYS A 173 21.52 11.98 -8.74
CA LYS A 173 22.53 11.16 -8.07
C LYS A 173 21.93 10.01 -7.26
N ASN A 174 20.78 10.22 -6.62
CA ASN A 174 20.24 9.29 -5.61
C ASN A 174 18.98 8.53 -6.06
N VAL A 175 18.30 8.97 -7.11
CA VAL A 175 17.01 8.37 -7.54
C VAL A 175 17.05 7.86 -8.97
N THR A 176 17.35 8.72 -9.94
CA THR A 176 17.36 8.34 -11.37
C THR A 176 18.14 9.34 -12.20
N LYS A 177 18.90 8.90 -13.21
CA LYS A 177 19.63 9.80 -14.12
C LYS A 177 18.71 10.79 -14.86
N THR A 178 17.41 10.49 -14.98
CA THR A 178 16.44 11.39 -15.62
C THR A 178 16.18 12.62 -14.76
N ALA A 179 16.20 13.82 -15.34
CA ALA A 179 15.82 15.03 -14.61
C ALA A 179 14.31 15.02 -14.29
N ILE A 180 13.98 14.71 -13.04
CA ILE A 180 12.61 14.59 -12.54
C ILE A 180 12.21 15.70 -11.56
N ALA A 181 13.12 16.65 -11.27
CA ALA A 181 12.87 17.75 -10.34
C ALA A 181 11.68 18.63 -10.76
N SER A 182 11.42 18.73 -12.06
CA SER A 182 10.26 19.44 -12.61
C SER A 182 8.90 18.83 -12.20
N TYR A 183 8.89 17.58 -11.71
CA TYR A 183 7.71 16.88 -11.22
C TYR A 183 7.73 16.76 -9.69
N VAL A 184 8.90 16.49 -9.11
CA VAL A 184 9.08 16.35 -7.65
C VAL A 184 8.81 17.66 -6.90
N GLY A 185 9.27 18.80 -7.43
CA GLY A 185 9.05 20.10 -6.78
C GLY A 185 7.57 20.42 -6.52
N PRO A 186 6.68 20.35 -7.54
CA PRO A 186 5.25 20.52 -7.35
C PRO A 186 4.61 19.52 -6.37
N ILE A 187 5.07 18.26 -6.32
CA ILE A 187 4.56 17.27 -5.35
C ILE A 187 4.95 17.67 -3.92
N LEU A 188 6.21 18.07 -3.69
CA LEU A 188 6.67 18.54 -2.37
C LEU A 188 5.82 19.71 -1.86
N ILE A 189 5.46 20.64 -2.75
CA ILE A 189 4.60 21.77 -2.41
C ILE A 189 3.15 21.31 -2.14
N SER A 190 2.61 20.48 -3.03
CA SER A 190 1.24 19.96 -2.91
C SER A 190 1.02 19.18 -1.61
N ASP A 191 2.03 18.45 -1.14
CA ASP A 191 1.99 17.66 0.09
C ASP A 191 2.43 18.45 1.34
N GLY A 192 2.74 19.75 1.19
CA GLY A 192 3.02 20.66 2.31
C GLY A 192 4.45 20.61 2.87
N TYR A 193 5.39 19.97 2.17
CA TYR A 193 6.80 19.86 2.59
C TYR A 193 7.68 21.00 2.09
N ALA A 194 7.17 21.83 1.19
CA ALA A 194 7.93 22.89 0.58
C ALA A 194 7.04 24.04 0.11
N GLU A 195 7.66 25.17 -0.17
CA GLU A 195 7.04 26.29 -0.84
C GLU A 195 7.91 26.81 -1.98
N LYS A 196 7.26 27.38 -3.00
CA LYS A 196 7.96 28.02 -4.11
C LYS A 196 8.26 29.47 -3.75
N ILE A 197 9.52 29.87 -3.86
CA ILE A 197 9.96 31.22 -3.49
C ILE A 197 9.83 32.15 -4.71
N GLY A 198 8.77 32.95 -4.73
CA GLY A 198 8.48 33.94 -5.78
C GLY A 198 8.34 33.35 -7.18
N ARG A 199 8.75 34.10 -8.21
CA ARG A 199 8.81 33.63 -9.62
C ARG A 199 10.11 32.87 -9.94
N SER A 200 10.96 32.63 -8.95
CA SER A 200 12.31 32.13 -9.13
C SER A 200 12.38 30.60 -9.35
N SER A 201 13.57 30.10 -9.69
CA SER A 201 13.90 28.68 -9.74
C SER A 201 14.14 28.06 -8.36
N GLN A 202 13.77 28.75 -7.27
CA GLN A 202 14.06 28.31 -5.91
C GLN A 202 12.86 27.67 -5.23
N ILE A 203 13.17 26.70 -4.40
CA ILE A 203 12.25 25.99 -3.53
C ILE A 203 12.79 26.08 -2.10
N ARG A 204 11.93 26.41 -1.14
CA ARG A 204 12.24 26.30 0.28
C ARG A 204 11.63 25.01 0.79
N ILE A 205 12.45 24.15 1.38
CA ILE A 205 11.97 22.94 2.06
C ILE A 205 11.69 23.29 3.51
N HIS A 206 10.51 22.93 3.99
CA HIS A 206 10.12 23.19 5.38
C HIS A 206 11.00 22.39 6.34
N SER A 207 11.22 22.94 7.53
CA SER A 207 11.78 22.17 8.64
C SER A 207 10.75 21.14 9.10
N LEU A 208 11.15 19.87 9.14
CA LEU A 208 10.37 18.80 9.77
C LEU A 208 10.40 18.92 11.30
#